data_AF-A0A9D8A170-F1
#
_entry.id   AF-A0A9D8A170-F1
#
_cell.length_a   1.000
_cell.length_b   1.000
_cell.length_c   1.000
_cell.angle_alpha   90.00
_cell.angle_beta   90.00
_cell.angle_gamma   90.00
#
_symmetry.space_group_name_H-M   'P 1'
#
loop_
_entity.id
_entity.type
_entity.pdbx_description
1 polymer ?
#
loop_
_entity_poly.entity_id
_entity_poly.type
_entity_poly.pdbx_seq_one_letter_code
_entity_poly.pdbx_strand_id
1 'polypeptide(L)'
;MFSWITAIQETIGGAFDIIKEPIVEWQKRKTIKAQAATEVERLYATAAVKKAEAVVEMAKQGQAIEADWDAKAQEQARFSWKDEALMLLLFFPVLIIFISPFIPGEYQDKIIDAVAALEKFPTWYVVMLLGIVASVFGLRWLIAPLVQRMNAKK
;
A
#
# COMPACT_ATOMS: atom_id res chain seq x y z
N MET A 1 40.89 28.66 -79.60
CA MET A 1 39.97 29.62 -78.94
C MET A 1 40.06 29.34 -77.43
N PHE A 2 40.81 30.19 -76.72
CA PHE A 2 40.93 30.40 -75.26
C PHE A 2 40.94 29.23 -74.24
N SER A 3 42.04 28.44 -74.21
CA SER A 3 42.36 27.44 -73.17
C SER A 3 42.55 28.01 -71.74
N TRP A 4 42.74 29.32 -71.61
CA TRP A 4 42.86 29.97 -70.31
C TRP A 4 41.52 30.11 -69.58
N ILE A 5 40.39 30.02 -70.29
CA ILE A 5 39.05 30.11 -69.69
C ILE A 5 38.72 28.81 -68.94
N THR A 6 39.07 27.65 -69.48
CA THR A 6 38.86 26.35 -68.82
C THR A 6 39.75 26.19 -67.58
N ALA A 7 41.00 26.67 -67.64
CA ALA A 7 41.91 26.66 -66.49
C ALA A 7 41.40 27.55 -65.33
N ILE A 8 40.76 28.68 -65.64
CA ILE A 8 40.12 29.54 -64.64
C ILE A 8 38.87 28.87 -64.06
N GLN A 9 38.05 28.19 -64.87
CA GLN A 9 36.89 27.47 -64.37
C GLN A 9 37.24 26.29 -63.47
N GLU A 10 38.30 25.54 -63.77
CA GLU A 10 38.79 24.45 -62.91
C GLU A 10 39.38 24.96 -61.59
N THR A 11 40.20 26.02 -61.63
CA THR A 11 40.80 26.60 -60.41
C THR A 11 39.76 27.27 -59.52
N ILE A 12 38.79 27.96 -60.11
CA ILE A 12 37.65 28.52 -59.39
C ILE A 12 36.78 27.39 -58.83
N GLY A 13 36.47 26.36 -59.63
CA GLY A 13 35.69 25.19 -59.21
C GLY A 13 36.31 24.46 -58.01
N GLY A 14 37.61 24.17 -58.06
CA GLY A 14 38.34 23.54 -56.95
C GLY A 14 38.39 24.40 -55.69
N ALA A 15 38.53 25.72 -55.83
CA ALA A 15 38.48 26.64 -54.68
C ALA A 15 37.08 26.69 -54.03
N PHE A 16 36.01 26.62 -54.83
CA PHE A 16 34.64 26.57 -54.32
C PHE A 16 34.34 25.26 -53.58
N ASP A 17 34.87 24.13 -54.02
CA ASP A 17 34.65 22.84 -53.36
C ASP A 17 35.36 22.77 -52.00
N ILE A 18 36.57 23.30 -51.90
CA ILE A 18 37.32 23.41 -50.62
C ILE A 18 36.57 24.26 -49.58
N ILE A 19 35.80 25.27 -50.01
CA ILE A 19 35.03 26.14 -49.12
C ILE A 19 33.66 25.51 -48.75
N LYS A 20 33.04 24.76 -49.65
CA LYS A 20 31.71 24.16 -49.42
C LYS A 20 31.75 23.03 -48.40
N GLU A 21 32.73 22.14 -48.48
CA GLU A 21 32.86 20.99 -47.58
C GLU A 21 32.84 21.35 -46.08
N PRO A 22 33.67 22.30 -45.58
CA PRO A 22 33.68 22.68 -44.17
C PRO A 22 32.38 23.38 -43.71
N ILE A 23 31.71 24.12 -44.60
CA ILE A 23 30.44 24.81 -44.28
C ILE A 23 29.28 23.80 -44.14
N VAL A 24 29.21 22.83 -45.05
CA VAL A 24 28.19 21.77 -45.01
C VAL A 24 28.38 20.88 -43.78
N GLU A 25 29.64 20.55 -43.45
CA GLU A 25 29.94 19.82 -42.21
C GLU A 25 29.61 20.63 -40.96
N TRP A 26 29.89 21.93 -40.93
CA TRP A 26 29.49 22.81 -39.83
C TRP A 26 27.97 22.81 -39.62
N GLN A 27 27.20 22.83 -40.71
CA GLN A 27 25.74 22.77 -40.66
C GLN A 27 25.25 21.42 -40.13
N LYS A 28 25.84 20.30 -40.58
CA LYS A 28 25.57 18.95 -40.06
C LYS A 28 25.90 18.82 -38.57
N ARG A 29 27.02 19.38 -38.12
CA ARG A 29 27.42 19.36 -36.70
C ARG A 29 26.43 20.13 -35.84
N LYS A 30 25.87 21.23 -36.33
CA LYS A 30 24.83 21.98 -35.61
C LYS A 30 23.53 21.19 -35.49
N THR A 31 23.08 20.50 -36.54
CA THR A 31 21.84 19.70 -36.49
C THR A 31 22.01 18.44 -35.65
N ILE A 32 23.14 17.74 -35.75
CA ILE A 32 23.44 16.57 -34.91
C ILE A 32 23.49 16.96 -33.43
N LYS A 33 24.12 18.09 -33.08
CA LYS A 33 24.14 18.58 -31.70
C LYS A 33 22.75 18.97 -31.18
N ALA A 34 21.93 19.60 -32.01
CA ALA A 34 20.56 19.94 -31.66
C ALA A 34 19.70 18.67 -31.45
N GLN A 35 19.83 17.68 -32.33
CA GLN A 35 19.14 16.38 -32.20
C GLN A 35 19.62 15.59 -30.98
N ALA A 36 20.92 15.60 -30.69
CA ALA A 36 21.48 14.99 -29.49
C ALA A 36 20.96 15.66 -28.22
N ALA A 37 20.86 16.99 -28.20
CA ALA A 37 20.31 17.72 -27.07
C ALA A 37 18.82 17.36 -26.82
N THR A 38 18.01 17.28 -27.87
CA THR A 38 16.60 16.88 -27.76
C THR A 38 16.42 15.42 -27.30
N GLU A 39 17.27 14.50 -27.77
CA GLU A 39 17.20 13.10 -27.32
C GLU A 39 17.62 12.96 -25.86
N VAL A 40 18.64 13.71 -25.42
CA VAL A 40 19.05 13.75 -24.01
C VAL A 40 17.91 14.26 -23.13
N GLU A 41 17.22 15.33 -23.53
CA GLU A 41 16.05 15.83 -22.79
C GLU A 41 14.91 14.81 -22.76
N ARG A 42 14.65 14.13 -23.87
CA ARG A 42 13.66 13.03 -23.95
C ARG A 42 14.02 11.87 -23.01
N LEU A 43 15.31 11.50 -22.94
CA LEU A 43 15.80 10.46 -22.04
C LEU A 43 15.62 10.87 -20.57
N TYR A 44 15.90 12.13 -20.21
CA TYR A 44 15.64 12.62 -18.86
C TYR A 44 14.14 12.64 -18.52
N ALA A 45 13.29 13.07 -19.44
CA ALA A 45 11.84 13.07 -19.26
C ALA A 45 11.29 11.65 -19.08
N THR A 46 11.70 10.70 -19.94
CA THR A 46 11.30 9.29 -19.81
C THR A 46 11.85 8.64 -18.53
N ALA A 47 13.07 8.97 -18.11
CA ALA A 47 13.62 8.50 -16.84
C ALA A 47 12.85 9.05 -15.64
N ALA A 48 12.41 10.31 -15.67
CA ALA A 48 11.59 10.90 -14.61
C ALA A 48 10.22 10.23 -14.52
N VAL A 49 9.55 9.99 -15.66
CA VAL A 49 8.27 9.27 -15.71
C VAL A 49 8.43 7.84 -15.15
N LYS A 50 9.43 7.08 -15.61
CA LYS A 50 9.67 5.71 -15.11
C LYS A 50 9.96 5.67 -13.61
N LYS A 51 10.66 6.66 -13.06
CA LYS A 51 10.87 6.76 -11.61
C LYS A 51 9.57 7.01 -10.85
N ALA A 52 8.72 7.90 -11.35
CA ALA A 52 7.41 8.16 -10.74
C ALA A 52 6.51 6.92 -10.82
N GLU A 53 6.49 6.23 -11.95
CA GLU A 53 5.76 4.97 -12.13
C GLU A 53 6.25 3.90 -11.16
N ALA A 54 7.56 3.73 -11.00
CA ALA A 54 8.13 2.77 -10.06
C ALA A 54 7.74 3.05 -8.60
N VAL A 55 7.69 4.33 -8.19
CA VAL A 55 7.25 4.72 -6.83
C VAL A 55 5.77 4.38 -6.62
N VAL A 56 4.92 4.67 -7.61
CA VAL A 56 3.49 4.34 -7.56
C VAL A 56 3.29 2.82 -7.54
N GLU A 57 4.06 2.08 -8.33
CA GLU A 57 3.98 0.62 -8.38
C GLU A 57 4.45 -0.01 -7.06
N MET A 58 5.54 0.47 -6.47
CA MET A 58 5.98 0.06 -5.14
C MET A 58 4.92 0.35 -4.07
N ALA A 59 4.25 1.51 -4.13
CA ALA A 59 3.17 1.83 -3.20
C ALA A 59 1.97 0.89 -3.37
N LYS A 60 1.57 0.57 -4.61
CA LYS A 60 0.51 -0.39 -4.92
C LYS A 60 0.87 -1.81 -4.45
N GLN A 61 2.11 -2.24 -4.71
CA GLN A 61 2.61 -3.54 -4.28
C GLN A 61 2.64 -3.64 -2.75
N GLY A 62 3.07 -2.57 -2.05
CA GLY A 62 3.03 -2.51 -0.59
C GLY A 62 1.63 -2.67 -0.03
N GLN A 63 0.65 -1.96 -0.59
CA GLN A 63 -0.77 -2.11 -0.21
C GLN A 63 -1.31 -3.51 -0.50
N ALA A 64 -0.93 -4.10 -1.63
CA ALA A 64 -1.33 -5.46 -1.99
C ALA A 64 -0.73 -6.52 -1.05
N ILE A 65 0.54 -6.36 -0.64
CA ILE A 65 1.22 -7.24 0.31
C ILE A 65 0.55 -7.15 1.68
N GLU A 66 0.24 -5.94 2.16
CA GLU A 66 -0.44 -5.73 3.44
C GLU A 66 -1.86 -6.32 3.42
N ALA A 67 -2.60 -6.14 2.33
CA ALA A 67 -3.91 -6.76 2.15
C ALA A 67 -3.84 -8.30 2.08
N ASP A 68 -2.86 -8.87 1.36
CA ASP A 68 -2.64 -10.32 1.29
C ASP A 68 -2.21 -10.89 2.64
N TRP A 69 -1.40 -10.15 3.39
CA TRP A 69 -1.01 -10.51 4.76
C TRP A 69 -2.22 -10.53 5.69
N ASP A 70 -3.03 -9.48 5.69
CA ASP A 70 -4.25 -9.40 6.48
C ASP A 70 -5.25 -10.51 6.09
N ALA A 71 -5.39 -10.80 4.79
CA ALA A 71 -6.25 -11.88 4.31
C ALA A 71 -5.77 -13.26 4.79
N LYS A 72 -4.47 -13.55 4.68
CA LYS A 72 -3.89 -14.81 5.18
C LYS A 72 -3.98 -14.92 6.70
N ALA A 73 -3.79 -13.82 7.42
CA ALA A 73 -3.94 -13.79 8.87
C ALA A 73 -5.39 -14.09 9.28
N GLN A 74 -6.37 -13.53 8.59
CA GLN A 74 -7.79 -13.81 8.81
C GLN A 74 -8.16 -15.27 8.47
N GLU A 75 -7.63 -15.80 7.36
CA GLU A 75 -7.86 -17.19 6.97
C GLU A 75 -7.29 -18.18 8.01
N GLN A 76 -6.11 -17.90 8.55
CA GLN A 76 -5.52 -18.70 9.63
C GLN A 76 -6.28 -18.58 10.94
N ALA A 77 -6.81 -17.39 11.27
CA ALA A 77 -7.62 -17.19 12.46
C ALA A 77 -8.94 -17.99 12.41
N ARG A 78 -9.52 -18.14 11.21
CA ARG A 78 -10.85 -18.78 11.00
C ARG A 78 -10.93 -20.24 11.42
N PHE A 79 -9.82 -20.98 11.42
CA PHE A 79 -9.79 -22.40 11.79
C PHE A 79 -9.07 -22.67 13.11
N SER A 80 -8.90 -21.65 13.94
CA SER A 80 -8.19 -21.79 15.21
C SER A 80 -9.10 -22.40 16.29
N TRP A 81 -9.05 -23.73 16.41
CA TRP A 81 -9.72 -24.48 17.48
C TRP A 81 -9.36 -23.99 18.90
N LYS A 82 -8.17 -23.39 19.06
CA LYS A 82 -7.70 -22.87 20.35
C LYS A 82 -8.52 -21.66 20.79
N ASP A 83 -8.88 -20.79 19.85
CA ASP A 83 -9.65 -19.59 20.14
C ASP A 83 -11.11 -19.95 20.50
N GLU A 84 -11.68 -20.90 19.76
CA GLU A 84 -13.00 -21.46 20.08
C GLU A 84 -13.01 -22.18 21.44
N ALA A 85 -11.98 -22.97 21.76
CA ALA A 85 -11.85 -23.64 23.05
C ALA A 85 -11.70 -22.65 24.21
N LEU A 86 -10.92 -21.58 24.02
CA LEU A 86 -10.77 -20.51 25.01
C LEU A 86 -12.08 -19.72 25.17
N MET A 87 -12.76 -19.41 24.08
CA MET A 87 -14.06 -18.75 24.10
C MET A 87 -15.09 -19.61 24.84
N LEU A 88 -15.18 -20.92 24.56
CA LEU A 88 -16.06 -21.82 25.28
C LEU A 88 -15.71 -21.88 26.76
N LEU A 89 -14.43 -22.04 27.13
CA LEU A 89 -13.99 -22.07 28.52
C LEU A 89 -14.36 -20.77 29.27
N LEU A 90 -14.15 -19.63 28.62
CA LEU A 90 -14.47 -18.32 29.16
C LEU A 90 -15.98 -18.08 29.23
N PHE A 91 -16.79 -18.53 28.27
CA PHE A 91 -18.24 -18.32 28.30
C PHE A 91 -19.00 -19.36 29.14
N PHE A 92 -18.42 -20.54 29.36
CA PHE A 92 -19.07 -21.65 30.07
C PHE A 92 -19.66 -21.29 31.44
N PRO A 93 -18.95 -20.63 32.37
CA PRO A 93 -19.53 -20.28 33.68
C PRO A 93 -20.62 -19.22 33.57
N VAL A 94 -20.52 -18.27 32.63
CA VAL A 94 -21.59 -17.29 32.36
C VAL A 94 -22.83 -18.02 31.84
N LEU A 95 -22.65 -18.94 30.90
CA LEU A 95 -23.74 -19.75 30.34
C LEU A 95 -24.45 -20.57 31.41
N ILE A 96 -23.71 -21.18 32.35
CA ILE A 96 -24.30 -21.91 33.48
C ILE A 96 -25.14 -20.99 34.36
N ILE A 97 -24.66 -19.79 34.68
CA ILE A 97 -25.40 -18.82 35.49
C ILE A 97 -26.72 -18.42 34.81
N PHE A 98 -26.71 -18.23 33.49
CA PHE A 98 -27.91 -17.90 32.72
C PHE A 98 -28.87 -19.08 32.53
N ILE A 99 -28.37 -20.32 32.42
CA ILE A 99 -29.18 -21.52 32.22
C ILE A 99 -29.70 -22.08 33.55
N SER A 100 -29.00 -21.85 34.68
CA SER A 100 -29.35 -22.37 36.00
C SER A 100 -30.81 -22.14 36.41
N PRO A 101 -31.46 -21.00 36.11
CA PRO A 101 -32.88 -20.80 36.44
C PRO A 101 -33.87 -21.57 35.56
N PHE A 102 -33.44 -22.01 34.38
CA PHE A 102 -34.29 -22.72 33.40
C PHE A 102 -34.21 -24.24 33.52
N ILE A 103 -33.30 -24.77 34.35
CA ILE A 103 -33.20 -26.20 34.65
C ILE A 103 -34.29 -26.57 35.67
N PRO A 104 -35.19 -27.51 35.38
CA PRO A 104 -36.23 -27.93 36.33
C PRO A 104 -35.64 -28.46 37.64
N GLY A 105 -35.94 -27.81 38.77
CA GLY A 105 -35.40 -28.13 40.11
C GLY A 105 -35.44 -26.93 41.08
N GLU A 106 -34.74 -27.02 42.22
CA GLU A 106 -34.66 -26.01 43.31
C GLU A 106 -33.98 -24.67 42.93
N TYR A 107 -33.79 -24.38 41.65
CA TYR A 107 -32.98 -23.26 41.17
C TYR A 107 -33.81 -22.16 40.49
N GLN A 108 -35.13 -22.32 40.37
CA GLN A 108 -36.03 -21.34 39.73
C GLN A 108 -36.07 -19.98 40.45
N ASP A 109 -35.96 -19.96 41.78
CA ASP A 109 -35.94 -18.72 42.58
C ASP A 109 -34.57 -18.00 42.56
N LYS A 110 -33.55 -18.61 41.92
CA LYS A 110 -32.15 -18.15 41.98
C LYS A 110 -31.75 -17.22 40.83
N ILE A 111 -32.72 -16.66 40.08
CA ILE A 111 -32.42 -15.67 39.02
C ILE A 111 -31.70 -14.45 39.61
N ILE A 112 -32.15 -13.97 40.77
CA ILE A 112 -31.54 -12.81 41.44
C ILE A 112 -30.13 -13.16 41.92
N ASP A 113 -29.95 -14.37 42.47
CA ASP A 113 -28.63 -14.85 42.93
C ASP A 113 -27.65 -15.05 41.77
N ALA A 114 -28.14 -15.48 40.61
CA ALA A 114 -27.36 -15.63 39.39
C ALA A 114 -26.85 -14.26 38.89
N VAL A 115 -27.69 -13.23 38.93
CA VAL A 115 -27.29 -11.85 38.60
C VAL A 115 -26.34 -11.29 39.65
N ALA A 116 -26.58 -11.51 40.93
CA ALA A 116 -25.68 -11.10 42.01
C ALA A 116 -24.32 -11.82 41.95
N ALA A 117 -24.26 -13.02 41.38
CA ALA A 117 -23.00 -13.72 41.13
C ALA A 117 -22.15 -13.02 40.05
N LEU A 118 -22.76 -12.29 39.11
CA LEU A 118 -22.01 -11.53 38.10
C LEU A 118 -21.17 -10.41 38.71
N GLU A 119 -21.67 -9.76 39.76
CA GLU A 119 -20.94 -8.69 40.48
C GLU A 119 -19.69 -9.20 41.21
N LYS A 120 -19.64 -10.51 41.49
CA LYS A 120 -18.50 -11.15 42.16
C LYS A 120 -17.40 -11.57 41.19
N PHE A 121 -17.58 -11.40 39.88
CA PHE A 121 -16.54 -11.76 38.93
C PHE A 121 -15.31 -10.86 39.08
N PRO A 122 -14.10 -11.44 39.05
CA PRO A 122 -12.89 -10.64 39.02
C PRO A 122 -12.83 -9.72 37.81
N THR A 123 -12.30 -8.51 37.99
CA THR A 123 -12.22 -7.50 36.93
C THR A 123 -11.45 -8.00 35.70
N TRP A 124 -10.39 -8.79 35.87
CA TRP A 124 -9.61 -9.34 34.75
C TRP A 124 -10.45 -10.22 33.83
N TYR A 125 -11.40 -10.97 34.39
CA TYR A 125 -12.25 -11.89 33.65
C TYR A 125 -13.31 -11.12 32.84
N VAL A 126 -13.93 -10.10 33.44
CA VAL A 126 -14.90 -9.21 32.76
C VAL A 126 -14.23 -8.45 31.61
N VAL A 127 -13.00 -7.95 31.81
CA VAL A 127 -12.24 -7.27 30.76
C VAL A 127 -11.94 -8.20 29.59
N MET A 128 -11.58 -9.46 29.84
CA MET A 128 -11.35 -10.44 28.77
C MET A 128 -12.63 -10.77 28.00
N LEU A 129 -13.76 -10.96 28.70
CA LEU A 129 -15.06 -11.18 28.05
C LEU A 129 -15.46 -10.00 27.15
N LEU A 130 -15.31 -8.77 27.64
CA LEU A 130 -15.57 -7.58 26.84
C LEU A 130 -14.63 -7.46 25.62
N GLY A 131 -13.36 -7.83 25.79
CA GLY A 131 -12.39 -7.89 24.69
C GLY A 131 -12.78 -8.87 23.59
N ILE A 132 -13.23 -10.07 23.97
CA ILE A 132 -13.71 -11.10 23.02
C ILE A 132 -14.97 -10.62 22.30
N VAL A 133 -15.95 -10.08 23.03
CA VAL A 133 -17.18 -9.51 22.46
C VAL A 133 -16.85 -8.40 21.45
N ALA A 134 -15.94 -7.50 21.80
CA ALA A 134 -15.50 -6.44 20.90
C ALA A 134 -14.81 -6.96 19.63
N SER A 135 -14.05 -8.05 19.75
CA SER A 135 -13.42 -8.73 18.61
C SER A 135 -14.46 -9.39 17.69
N VAL A 136 -15.39 -10.16 18.26
CA VAL A 136 -16.43 -10.91 17.51
C VAL A 136 -17.38 -9.98 16.78
N PHE A 137 -17.86 -8.92 17.43
CA PHE A 137 -18.74 -7.94 16.79
C PHE A 137 -18.00 -6.92 15.93
N GLY A 138 -16.67 -7.03 15.80
CA GLY A 138 -15.89 -6.14 14.97
C GLY A 138 -16.03 -4.67 15.36
N LEU A 139 -16.08 -4.36 16.66
CA LEU A 139 -16.27 -2.99 17.19
C LEU A 139 -15.06 -2.06 16.92
N ARG A 140 -14.14 -2.45 16.04
CA ARG A 140 -12.99 -1.66 15.58
C ARG A 140 -13.43 -0.30 15.04
N TRP A 141 -14.59 -0.21 14.38
CA TRP A 141 -15.13 1.06 13.87
C TRP A 141 -15.51 2.04 14.99
N LEU A 142 -15.81 1.57 16.20
CA LEU A 142 -16.15 2.38 17.36
C LEU A 142 -14.88 2.90 18.06
N ILE A 143 -13.81 2.09 18.07
CA ILE A 143 -12.53 2.38 18.74
C ILE A 143 -11.60 3.21 17.83
N ALA A 144 -11.58 2.96 16.53
CA ALA A 144 -10.74 3.67 15.56
C ALA A 144 -10.82 5.20 15.63
N PRO A 145 -12.02 5.83 15.67
CA PRO A 145 -12.11 7.30 15.78
C PRO A 145 -11.59 7.84 17.11
N LEU A 146 -11.64 7.06 18.20
CA LEU A 146 -11.08 7.47 19.51
C LEU A 146 -9.55 7.47 19.47
N VAL A 147 -8.94 6.44 18.89
CA VAL A 147 -7.48 6.33 18.74
C VAL A 147 -6.94 7.45 17.85
N GLN A 148 -7.62 7.75 16.74
CA GLN A 148 -7.25 8.87 15.88
C GLN A 148 -7.29 10.21 16.62
N ARG A 149 -8.30 10.44 17.47
CA ARG A 149 -8.39 11.66 18.30
C ARG A 149 -7.28 11.74 19.36
N MET A 150 -6.80 10.61 19.88
CA MET A 150 -5.67 10.58 20.81
C MET A 150 -4.33 10.84 20.12
N ASN A 151 -4.12 10.27 18.94
CA ASN A 151 -2.91 10.49 18.16
C ASN A 151 -2.85 11.89 17.54
N ALA A 152 -3.99 12.49 17.16
CA ALA A 152 -4.05 13.86 16.66
C ALA A 152 -3.82 14.95 17.73
N LYS A 153 -3.87 14.58 19.02
CA LYS A 153 -3.57 15.47 20.15
C LYS A 153 -2.12 15.39 20.63
N LYS A 154 -1.31 14.46 20.11
CA LYS A 154 0.14 14.40 20.31
C LYS A 154 0.84 15.17 19.20
#